data_AF-A0A7X9H0C4-F1
#
_entry.id   AF-A0A7X9H0C4-F1
#
_cell.length_a   1.000
_cell.length_b   1.000
_cell.length_c   1.000
_cell.angle_alpha   90.00
_cell.angle_beta   90.00
_cell.angle_gamma   90.00
#
_symmetry.space_group_name_H-M   'P 1'
#
loop_
_entity.id
_entity.type
_entity.pdbx_description
1 polymer ?
#
loop_
_entity_poly.entity_id
_entity_poly.type
_entity_poly.pdbx_seq_one_letter_code
_entity_poly.pdbx_strand_id
1 'polypeptide(L)' 'EKIPILYLPKSKFIIRFSRELGINADGTINMETKTIPHIQVNPTPNEDFNKDECIQAVIKDGGN' A
#
# COMPACT_ATOMS: atom_id res chain seq x y z
N GLU A 1 0.30 6.56 -16.50
CA GLU A 1 -0.43 5.37 -17.01
C GLU A 1 -1.94 5.62 -16.91
N LYS A 2 -2.74 5.26 -17.93
CA LYS A 2 -4.21 5.48 -17.90
C LYS A 2 -4.90 4.26 -17.30
N ILE A 3 -5.55 4.45 -16.15
CA ILE A 3 -6.35 3.41 -15.51
C ILE A 3 -7.56 3.08 -16.41
N PRO A 4 -7.85 1.79 -16.66
CA PRO A 4 -9.02 1.37 -17.42
C PRO A 4 -10.32 1.76 -16.73
N ILE A 5 -11.22 2.35 -17.50
CA ILE A 5 -12.57 2.71 -17.05
C ILE A 5 -13.55 2.17 -18.09
N LEU A 6 -14.47 1.32 -17.66
CA LEU A 6 -15.58 0.83 -18.48
C LEU A 6 -16.87 1.54 -18.04
N TYR A 7 -17.52 2.23 -18.97
CA TYR A 7 -18.83 2.82 -18.76
C TYR A 7 -19.91 1.88 -19.30
N LEU A 8 -20.88 1.51 -18.46
CA LEU A 8 -22.03 0.71 -18.85
C LEU A 8 -23.21 1.64 -19.21
N PRO A 9 -23.55 1.83 -20.51
CA PRO A 9 -24.47 2.89 -20.93
C PRO A 9 -25.92 2.70 -20.47
N LYS A 10 -26.37 1.45 -20.29
CA LYS A 10 -27.75 1.17 -19.84
C LYS A 10 -27.93 1.29 -18.32
N SER A 11 -26.94 0.86 -17.55
CA SER A 11 -26.99 0.85 -16.09
C SER A 11 -26.31 2.05 -15.44
N LYS A 12 -25.62 2.89 -16.24
CA LYS A 12 -24.87 4.08 -15.82
C LYS A 12 -23.76 3.80 -14.80
N PHE A 13 -23.36 2.55 -14.62
CA PHE A 13 -22.23 2.20 -13.77
C PHE A 13 -20.91 2.49 -14.46
N ILE A 14 -19.94 2.91 -13.65
CA ILE A 14 -18.56 3.09 -14.03
C ILE A 14 -17.76 2.01 -13.30
N ILE A 15 -17.10 1.13 -14.05
CA ILE A 15 -16.26 0.06 -13.51
C ILE A 15 -14.81 0.44 -13.72
N ARG A 16 -14.06 0.47 -12.63
CA ARG A 16 -12.61 0.63 -12.62
C ARG A 16 -11.99 -0.73 -12.29
N PHE A 17 -11.05 -1.18 -13.11
CA PHE A 17 -10.36 -2.45 -12.91
C PHE A 17 -8.88 -2.31 -13.24
N SER A 18 -8.05 -3.11 -12.58
CA SER A 18 -6.62 -3.19 -12.88
C SER A 18 -6.40 -4.00 -14.16
N ARG A 19 -5.48 -3.55 -15.02
CA ARG A 19 -5.12 -4.26 -16.26
C ARG A 19 -4.02 -5.29 -16.06
N GLU A 20 -3.21 -5.09 -15.03
CA GLU A 20 -2.03 -5.88 -14.76
C GLU A 20 -2.15 -6.52 -13.38
N LEU A 21 -1.62 -7.74 -13.28
CA LEU A 21 -1.51 -8.47 -12.04
C LEU A 21 -0.04 -8.48 -11.62
N GLY A 22 0.29 -7.75 -10.56
CA GLY A 22 1.60 -7.82 -9.93
C GLY A 22 1.69 -9.08 -9.08
N ILE A 23 2.61 -9.98 -9.42
CA ILE A 23 2.90 -11.20 -8.66
C ILE A 23 4.26 -11.02 -7.99
N ASN A 24 4.34 -11.39 -6.72
CA ASN A 24 5.60 -11.45 -5.98
C ASN A 24 6.45 -12.65 -6.45
N ALA A 25 7.74 -12.68 -6.11
CA ALA A 25 8.63 -13.77 -6.51
C ALA A 25 8.22 -15.16 -5.97
N ASP A 26 7.45 -15.20 -4.89
CA ASP A 26 6.91 -16.40 -4.26
C ASP A 26 5.59 -16.89 -4.90
N GLY A 27 5.12 -16.23 -5.96
CA GLY A 27 3.87 -16.57 -6.65
C GLY A 27 2.60 -15.99 -6.01
N THR A 28 2.72 -15.25 -4.90
CA THR A 28 1.57 -14.60 -4.27
C THR A 28 1.16 -13.31 -4.99
N ILE A 29 -0.12 -12.97 -4.93
CA ILE A 29 -0.64 -11.74 -5.54
C ILE A 29 -0.30 -10.55 -4.64
N ASN A 30 0.43 -9.57 -5.18
CA ASN A 30 0.88 -8.40 -4.40
C ASN A 30 -0.28 -7.59 -3.80
N MET A 31 -1.40 -7.47 -4.51
CA MET A 31 -2.60 -6.78 -4.01
C MET A 31 -3.26 -7.48 -2.81
N GLU A 32 -3.09 -8.79 -2.66
CA GLU A 32 -3.68 -9.57 -1.57
C GLU A 32 -2.73 -9.65 -0.38
N THR A 33 -1.48 -10.04 -0.62
CA THR A 33 -0.48 -10.27 0.44
C THR A 33 0.19 -9.00 0.91
N LYS A 34 0.21 -7.96 0.08
CA LYS A 34 0.93 -6.70 0.30
C LYS A 34 2.41 -6.97 0.58
N THR A 35 3.15 -5.91 0.92
CA THR A 35 4.55 -6.03 1.32
C THR A 35 4.63 -6.15 2.83
N ILE A 36 5.36 -7.15 3.33
CA ILE A 36 5.70 -7.26 4.74
C ILE A 36 6.88 -6.31 5.01
N PRO A 37 6.72 -5.31 5.89
CA PRO A 37 7.81 -4.39 6.21
C PRO A 37 8.90 -5.11 7.01
N HIS A 38 10.15 -4.71 6.82
CA HIS A 38 11.27 -5.24 7.60
C HIS A 38 11.16 -4.89 9.10
N ILE A 39 10.60 -3.71 9.42
CA ILE A 39 10.34 -3.23 10.77
C ILE A 39 8.82 -3.08 10.93
N GLN A 40 8.23 -3.86 11.82
CA GLN A 40 6.79 -3.81 12.08
C GLN A 40 6.51 -2.89 13.28
N VAL A 41 5.81 -1.80 13.01
CA VAL A 41 5.40 -0.77 13.98
C VAL A 41 3.94 -0.42 13.79
N ASN A 42 3.31 0.17 14.81
CA ASN A 42 1.95 0.68 14.67
C ASN A 42 1.93 1.84 13.66
N PRO A 43 1.17 1.75 12.56
CA PRO A 43 1.12 2.80 11.54
C PRO A 43 0.23 3.98 11.95
N THR A 44 -0.34 3.98 13.15
CA THR A 44 -1.20 5.07 13.62
C THR A 44 -0.36 6.33 13.84
N PRO A 45 -0.57 7.41 13.06
CA PRO A 45 0.25 8.61 13.18
C PRO A 45 0.01 9.29 14.53
N ASN A 46 1.09 9.77 15.13
CA ASN A 46 1.02 10.64 16.31
C ASN A 46 1.07 12.11 15.88
N GLU A 47 0.32 12.98 16.55
CA GLU A 47 0.39 14.43 16.32
C GLU A 47 1.79 14.99 16.66
N ASP A 48 2.47 14.40 17.66
CA ASP A 48 3.84 14.75 18.02
C ASP A 48 4.83 13.81 17.32
N PHE A 49 5.57 14.34 16.36
CA PHE A 49 6.59 13.60 15.59
C PHE A 49 7.69 12.97 16.47
N ASN A 50 7.95 13.51 17.66
CA ASN A 50 8.94 12.92 18.59
C ASN A 50 8.41 11.67 19.31
N LYS A 51 7.09 11.50 19.33
CA LYS A 51 6.41 10.35 19.95
C LYS A 51 5.85 9.37 18.92
N ASP A 52 5.97 9.70 17.64
CA ASP A 52 5.51 8.83 16.56
C ASP A 52 6.39 7.58 16.48
N GLU A 53 5.78 6.42 16.65
CA GLU A 53 6.48 5.14 16.70
C GLU A 53 7.19 4.82 15.37
N CYS A 54 6.60 5.22 14.25
CA CYS A 54 7.18 5.00 12.93
C CYS A 54 8.45 5.84 12.75
N ILE A 55 8.41 7.12 13.14
CA ILE A 55 9.56 8.04 13.04
C ILE A 55 10.68 7.59 13.96
N GLN A 56 10.36 7.27 15.23
CA GLN A 56 11.36 6.84 16.19
C GLN A 56 12.00 5.50 15.82
N ALA A 57 11.26 4.58 15.18
CA ALA A 57 11.82 3.33 14.70
C ALA A 57 12.87 3.54 13.60
N VAL A 58 12.61 4.44 12.64
CA VAL A 58 13.58 4.78 11.58
C VAL A 58 14.81 5.48 12.15
N ILE A 59 14.64 6.41 13.10
CA ILE A 59 15.77 7.12 13.75
C ILE A 59 16.69 6.13 14.48
N LYS A 60 16.12 5.14 15.18
CA LYS A 60 16.91 4.10 15.86
C LYS A 60 17.64 3.20 14.89
N ASP A 61 17.05 2.88 13.75
CA ASP A 61 17.65 2.02 12.72
C ASP A 61 18.82 2.72 12.00
N GLY A 62 18.67 4.01 11.68
CA GLY A 62 19.70 4.82 11.01
C GLY A 62 20.80 5.37 11.93
N GLY A 63 20.75 5.11 13.24
CA GLY A 63 21.66 5.63 14.25
C GLY A 63 22.91 4.78 14.54
N ASN A 64 23.28 3.86 13.64
CA ASN A 64 24.55 3.12 13.70
C ASN A 64 25.69 3.89 13.02
#